data_AF-A0A024UI08-F1
#
_entry.id   AF-A0A024UI08-F1
#
_cell.length_a   1.000
_cell.length_b   1.000
_cell.length_c   1.000
_cell.angle_alpha   90.00
_cell.angle_beta   90.00
_cell.angle_gamma   90.00
#
_symmetry.space_group_name_H-M   'P 1'
#
loop_
_entity.id
_entity.type
_entity.pdbx_description
1 polymer ?
#
loop_
_entity_poly.entity_id
_entity_poly.type
_entity_poly.pdbx_seq_one_letter_code
_entity_poly.pdbx_strand_id
1 'polypeptide(L)'
;MLTDKHKAERLGFVKSFLRRGHGDTVHWHDMLDTVHIDEKWFYISKVNRRYYLWNDEPVPMRKCQSKRHLMKVMFLTAVARPRFDAHRRKSWDGKIGTWPFTMVRPALRNSKNFKRGDAITEPVVVTKEVYRSFLVDKVIPAIKSRWPGRRSKTIWVQQDSARPHVAVDDAPVLAAGQSDGWDIRLCAQPSQSPDMNVLDLGLFNAIQSLQHHTASYTIEELVLAVSKAYDDLDPLVLDKTFMTLQKVMECVLKMDGDNVYKIPHANKDKLLKNGPLCQRVQCDEETYAAIEAMEERIDFVQSVDNVIQQFQSTCEIHDSMI
;
A
#
# COMPACT_ATOMS: atom_id res chain seq x y z
N MET A 1 -6.58 4.77 -17.81
CA MET A 1 -5.74 5.85 -18.36
C MET A 1 -5.74 6.96 -17.33
N LEU A 2 -4.55 7.43 -16.91
CA LEU A 2 -4.42 8.49 -15.93
C LEU A 2 -4.73 9.84 -16.58
N THR A 3 -5.39 10.74 -15.84
CA THR A 3 -5.57 12.14 -16.27
C THR A 3 -4.31 12.93 -15.93
N ASP A 4 -4.12 14.09 -16.55
CA ASP A 4 -2.96 14.96 -16.26
C ASP A 4 -2.92 15.37 -14.78
N LYS A 5 -4.08 15.56 -14.16
CA LYS A 5 -4.20 15.77 -12.71
C LYS A 5 -3.63 14.59 -11.92
N HIS A 6 -4.00 13.36 -12.26
CA HIS A 6 -3.47 12.17 -11.57
C HIS A 6 -1.94 12.05 -11.75
N LYS A 7 -1.43 12.36 -12.95
CA LYS A 7 0.01 12.35 -13.22
C LYS A 7 0.76 13.38 -12.38
N ALA A 8 0.26 14.61 -12.32
CA ALA A 8 0.83 15.68 -11.50
C ALA A 8 0.81 15.34 -10.00
N GLU A 9 -0.29 14.79 -9.49
CA GLU A 9 -0.39 14.32 -8.10
C GLU A 9 0.62 13.20 -7.80
N ARG A 10 0.78 12.24 -8.73
CA ARG A 10 1.78 11.18 -8.62
C ARG A 10 3.20 11.73 -8.60
N LEU A 11 3.52 12.69 -9.47
CA LEU A 11 4.84 13.35 -9.48
C LEU A 11 5.11 14.08 -8.16
N GLY A 12 4.17 14.91 -7.70
CA GLY A 12 4.32 15.64 -6.44
C GLY A 12 4.52 14.70 -5.25
N PHE A 13 3.75 13.61 -5.21
CA PHE A 13 3.91 12.57 -4.20
C PHE A 13 5.29 11.94 -4.26
N VAL A 14 5.75 11.48 -5.42
CA VAL A 14 7.07 10.86 -5.56
C VAL A 14 8.21 11.82 -5.21
N LYS A 15 8.13 13.08 -5.65
CA LYS A 15 9.11 14.12 -5.30
C LYS A 15 9.24 14.31 -3.79
N SER A 16 8.16 14.16 -3.03
CA SER A 16 8.20 14.25 -1.56
C SER A 16 9.09 13.20 -0.89
N PHE A 17 9.45 12.11 -1.60
CA PHE A 17 10.39 11.08 -1.14
C PHE A 17 11.84 11.34 -1.56
N LEU A 18 12.15 12.39 -2.32
CA LEU A 18 13.53 12.73 -2.65
C LEU A 18 14.21 13.44 -1.47
N ARG A 19 15.49 13.14 -1.27
CA ARG A 19 16.34 13.76 -0.23
C ARG A 19 17.67 14.16 -0.86
N ARG A 20 18.08 15.41 -0.64
CA ARG A 20 19.39 15.91 -1.08
C ARG A 20 20.48 15.38 -0.15
N GLY A 21 21.53 14.80 -0.75
CA GLY A 21 22.73 14.31 -0.08
C GLY A 21 23.88 15.30 -0.20
N HIS A 22 25.11 14.81 0.01
CA HIS A 22 26.32 15.61 -0.16
C HIS A 22 26.75 15.61 -1.63
N GLY A 23 27.14 16.75 -2.18
CA GLY A 23 27.69 16.89 -3.54
C GLY A 23 26.68 16.61 -4.65
N ASP A 24 25.51 17.26 -4.62
CA ASP A 24 24.39 17.13 -5.56
C ASP A 24 23.80 15.72 -5.77
N THR A 25 24.25 14.74 -4.98
CA THR A 25 23.64 13.40 -5.01
C THR A 25 22.24 13.43 -4.40
N VAL A 26 21.28 12.81 -5.08
CA VAL A 26 19.90 12.67 -4.60
C VAL A 26 19.62 11.22 -4.25
N HIS A 27 19.04 11.00 -3.08
CA HIS A 27 18.70 9.67 -2.59
C HIS A 27 17.23 9.58 -2.22
N TRP A 28 16.68 8.39 -2.32
CA TRP A 28 15.32 8.11 -1.87
C TRP A 28 15.22 8.16 -0.33
N HIS A 29 14.07 8.60 0.16
CA HIS A 29 13.68 8.46 1.55
C HIS A 29 13.76 6.99 1.97
N ASP A 30 14.19 6.75 3.20
CA ASP A 30 14.38 5.38 3.70
C ASP A 30 13.05 4.67 4.03
N MET A 31 11.95 5.43 4.17
CA MET A 31 10.59 4.97 4.49
C MET A 31 10.51 4.20 5.82
N LEU A 32 11.46 4.43 6.74
CA LEU A 32 11.46 3.76 8.05
C LEU A 32 10.38 4.30 9.00
N ASP A 33 9.85 5.48 8.70
CA ASP A 33 8.76 6.15 9.42
C ASP A 33 7.37 5.88 8.81
N THR A 34 7.29 5.09 7.74
CA THR A 34 6.05 4.86 7.00
C THR A 34 5.50 3.45 7.26
N VAL A 35 4.20 3.38 7.51
CA VAL A 35 3.37 2.18 7.59
C VAL A 35 2.42 2.19 6.40
N HIS A 36 2.44 1.14 5.59
CA HIS A 36 1.46 0.95 4.53
C HIS A 36 0.30 0.13 5.05
N ILE A 37 -0.92 0.62 4.81
CA ILE A 37 -2.15 -0.11 5.04
C ILE A 37 -2.97 -0.22 3.77
N ASP A 38 -3.69 -1.34 3.64
CA ASP A 38 -4.59 -1.59 2.53
C ASP A 38 -5.48 -2.81 2.80
N GLU A 39 -6.54 -2.94 2.01
CA GLU A 39 -7.51 -4.01 2.08
C GLU A 39 -7.45 -4.95 0.89
N LYS A 40 -7.62 -6.25 1.15
CA LYS A 40 -7.76 -7.24 0.08
C LYS A 40 -8.77 -8.33 0.36
N TRP A 41 -9.54 -8.66 -0.67
CA TRP A 41 -10.34 -9.88 -0.73
C TRP A 41 -9.47 -11.12 -0.97
N PHE A 42 -9.45 -12.03 0.00
CA PHE A 42 -8.93 -13.37 -0.17
C PHE A 42 -10.08 -14.34 -0.47
N TYR A 43 -9.84 -15.27 -1.39
CA TYR A 43 -10.84 -16.22 -1.87
C TYR A 43 -10.44 -17.64 -1.49
N ILE A 44 -11.42 -18.44 -1.11
CA ILE A 44 -11.20 -19.84 -0.75
C ILE A 44 -10.62 -20.67 -1.92
N SER A 45 -11.00 -20.31 -3.15
CA SER A 45 -10.54 -20.96 -4.38
C SER A 45 -10.31 -19.92 -5.47
N LYS A 46 -9.29 -20.16 -6.29
CA LYS A 46 -9.10 -19.43 -7.55
C LYS A 46 -10.23 -19.74 -8.52
N VAL A 47 -10.65 -18.73 -9.28
CA VAL A 47 -11.62 -18.87 -10.38
C VAL A 47 -11.03 -19.74 -11.49
N ASN A 48 -9.81 -19.39 -11.92
CA ASN A 48 -9.06 -20.14 -12.93
C ASN A 48 -7.84 -20.75 -12.24
N ARG A 49 -7.75 -22.08 -12.26
CA ARG A 49 -6.60 -22.82 -11.72
C ARG A 49 -6.00 -23.65 -12.84
N ARG A 50 -4.67 -23.57 -13.00
CA ARG A 50 -3.92 -24.46 -13.89
C ARG A 50 -3.59 -25.73 -13.13
N TYR A 51 -3.79 -26.87 -13.77
CA TYR A 51 -3.45 -28.19 -13.27
C TYR A 51 -2.40 -28.79 -14.19
N TYR A 52 -1.36 -29.39 -13.61
CA TYR A 52 -0.51 -30.32 -14.33
C TYR A 52 -1.16 -31.69 -14.17
N LEU A 53 -1.44 -32.36 -15.28
CA LEU A 53 -2.11 -33.66 -15.34
C LEU A 53 -1.19 -34.62 -16.08
N TRP A 54 -1.21 -35.90 -15.70
CA TRP A 54 -0.56 -36.92 -16.51
C TRP A 54 -1.38 -37.18 -17.79
N ASN A 55 -0.77 -37.83 -18.79
CA ASN A 55 -1.38 -37.99 -20.12
C ASN A 55 -2.70 -38.79 -20.11
N ASP A 56 -2.90 -39.62 -19.10
CA ASP A 56 -4.09 -40.46 -18.90
C ASP A 56 -5.02 -39.96 -17.78
N GLU A 57 -4.66 -38.85 -17.12
CA GLU A 57 -5.45 -38.33 -16.00
C GLU A 57 -6.62 -37.47 -16.53
N PRO A 58 -7.86 -37.74 -16.10
CA PRO A 58 -9.01 -36.97 -16.54
C PRO A 58 -8.93 -35.53 -16.02
N VAL A 59 -9.26 -34.57 -16.88
CA VAL A 59 -9.28 -33.15 -16.51
C VAL A 59 -10.26 -32.91 -15.37
N PRO A 60 -9.82 -32.35 -14.22
CA PRO A 60 -10.70 -32.07 -13.10
C PRO A 60 -11.80 -31.08 -13.48
N MET A 61 -13.04 -31.54 -13.48
CA MET A 61 -14.20 -30.69 -13.77
C MET A 61 -14.67 -29.97 -12.51
N ARG A 62 -14.59 -28.64 -12.50
CA ARG A 62 -15.19 -27.81 -11.44
C ARG A 62 -16.34 -26.99 -12.02
N LYS A 63 -17.54 -27.22 -11.51
CA LYS A 63 -18.74 -26.46 -11.87
C LYS A 63 -19.10 -25.50 -10.73
N CYS A 64 -19.27 -24.23 -11.04
CA CYS A 64 -19.82 -23.23 -10.14
C CYS A 64 -20.78 -22.35 -10.93
N GLN A 65 -22.00 -22.15 -10.42
CA GLN A 65 -23.02 -21.37 -11.14
C GLN A 65 -22.66 -19.89 -11.26
N SER A 66 -21.95 -19.31 -10.28
CA SER A 66 -21.55 -17.90 -10.29
C SER A 66 -20.33 -17.65 -9.41
N LYS A 67 -19.44 -16.77 -9.86
CA LYS A 67 -18.29 -16.30 -9.07
C LYS A 67 -18.71 -15.66 -7.74
N ARG A 68 -19.96 -15.17 -7.63
CA ARG A 68 -20.49 -14.57 -6.40
C ARG A 68 -20.62 -15.56 -5.24
N HIS A 69 -20.71 -16.86 -5.53
CA HIS A 69 -20.78 -17.91 -4.50
C HIS A 69 -19.40 -18.35 -4.00
N LEU A 70 -18.30 -17.80 -4.54
CA LEU A 70 -16.98 -18.07 -4.00
C LEU A 70 -16.83 -17.36 -2.66
N MET A 71 -16.67 -18.16 -1.61
CA MET A 71 -16.40 -17.68 -0.26
C MET A 71 -15.14 -16.82 -0.27
N LYS A 72 -15.27 -15.63 0.31
CA LYS A 72 -14.22 -14.62 0.37
C LYS A 72 -14.33 -13.80 1.64
N VAL A 73 -13.18 -13.34 2.12
CA VAL A 73 -13.07 -12.48 3.30
C VAL A 73 -12.13 -11.34 2.96
N MET A 74 -12.50 -10.12 3.34
CA MET A 74 -11.63 -8.96 3.20
C MET A 74 -10.72 -8.87 4.43
N PHE A 75 -9.47 -8.53 4.22
CA PHE A 75 -8.49 -8.30 5.29
C PHE A 75 -7.91 -6.90 5.18
N LEU A 76 -7.82 -6.19 6.30
CA LEU A 76 -6.96 -5.02 6.44
C LEU A 76 -5.58 -5.48 6.89
N THR A 77 -4.53 -5.11 6.16
CA THR A 77 -3.16 -5.48 6.50
C THR A 77 -2.31 -4.24 6.70
N ALA A 78 -1.45 -4.25 7.72
CA ALA A 78 -0.50 -3.19 8.02
C ALA A 78 0.94 -3.74 8.02
N VAL A 79 1.82 -3.07 7.30
CA VAL A 79 3.26 -3.39 7.24
C VAL A 79 4.11 -2.14 7.17
N ALA A 80 5.35 -2.26 7.63
CA ALA A 80 6.37 -1.24 7.51
C ALA A 80 7.67 -1.87 7.02
N ARG A 81 8.68 -1.05 6.75
CA ARG A 81 9.95 -1.57 6.26
C ARG A 81 10.68 -2.41 7.33
N PRO A 82 11.07 -3.66 7.03
CA PRO A 82 11.90 -4.47 7.93
C PRO A 82 13.19 -3.73 8.27
N ARG A 83 13.61 -3.80 9.54
CA ARG A 83 14.85 -3.14 10.00
C ARG A 83 15.39 -3.78 11.27
N PHE A 84 16.65 -3.53 11.56
CA PHE A 84 17.24 -3.94 12.83
C PHE A 84 16.75 -3.03 13.97
N ASP A 85 16.19 -3.63 15.02
CA ASP A 85 15.85 -2.93 16.26
C ASP A 85 17.06 -2.98 17.22
N ALA A 86 17.73 -1.84 17.36
CA ALA A 86 18.90 -1.72 18.23
C ALA A 86 18.56 -1.89 19.72
N HIS A 87 17.36 -1.49 20.15
CA HIS A 87 16.93 -1.60 21.55
C HIS A 87 16.66 -3.05 21.93
N ARG A 88 15.99 -3.80 21.04
CA ARG A 88 15.70 -5.23 21.25
C ARG A 88 16.83 -6.15 20.77
N ARG A 89 17.86 -5.59 20.13
CA ARG A 89 18.99 -6.31 19.50
C ARG A 89 18.53 -7.43 18.57
N LYS A 90 17.44 -7.21 17.86
CA LYS A 90 16.78 -8.22 17.00
C LYS A 90 16.30 -7.58 15.70
N SER A 91 16.34 -8.35 14.62
CA SER A 91 15.70 -7.94 13.36
C SER A 91 14.19 -7.89 13.54
N TRP A 92 13.60 -6.74 13.20
CA TRP A 92 12.16 -6.56 13.08
C TRP A 92 11.74 -6.84 11.64
N ASP A 93 10.73 -7.68 11.49
CA ASP A 93 10.24 -8.18 10.21
C ASP A 93 9.33 -7.20 9.44
N GLY A 94 9.02 -6.05 10.03
CA GLY A 94 8.13 -5.05 9.44
C GLY A 94 6.65 -5.40 9.52
N LYS A 95 6.27 -6.54 10.12
CA LYS A 95 4.89 -6.99 10.22
C LYS A 95 4.19 -6.37 11.43
N ILE A 96 3.13 -5.61 11.17
CA ILE A 96 2.33 -4.97 12.23
C ILE A 96 1.10 -5.81 12.54
N GLY A 97 0.32 -6.18 11.52
CA GLY A 97 -0.81 -7.08 11.68
C GLY A 97 -1.62 -7.26 10.41
N THR A 98 -2.51 -8.24 10.47
CA THR A 98 -3.55 -8.48 9.46
C THR A 98 -4.85 -8.85 10.18
N TRP A 99 -5.95 -8.23 9.78
CA TRP A 99 -7.23 -8.34 10.48
C TRP A 99 -8.36 -8.64 9.49
N PRO A 100 -9.09 -9.74 9.68
CA PRO A 100 -10.26 -10.04 8.85
C PRO A 100 -11.43 -9.12 9.21
N PHE A 101 -12.15 -8.65 8.20
CA PHE A 101 -13.47 -8.05 8.39
C PHE A 101 -14.51 -9.16 8.54
N THR A 102 -14.61 -9.72 9.75
CA THR A 102 -15.58 -10.74 10.09
C THR A 102 -16.34 -10.42 11.37
N MET A 103 -17.53 -10.99 11.50
CA MET A 103 -18.32 -10.98 12.74
C MET A 103 -18.82 -12.39 13.03
N VAL A 104 -19.01 -12.69 14.31
CA VAL A 104 -19.62 -13.94 14.75
C VAL A 104 -21.09 -13.67 15.04
N ARG A 105 -21.98 -14.45 14.44
CA ARG A 105 -23.42 -14.41 14.72
C ARG A 105 -23.97 -15.80 15.03
N PRO A 106 -25.02 -15.91 15.85
CA PRO A 106 -25.71 -17.19 16.01
C PRO A 106 -26.47 -17.56 14.74
N ALA A 107 -26.42 -18.83 14.38
CA ALA A 107 -27.19 -19.39 13.27
C ALA A 107 -28.69 -19.21 13.54
N LEU A 108 -29.41 -18.52 12.64
CA LEU A 108 -30.84 -18.28 12.79
C LEU A 108 -31.70 -19.52 12.43
N ARG A 109 -31.16 -20.41 11.60
CA ARG A 109 -31.83 -21.60 11.08
C ARG A 109 -30.90 -22.80 11.14
N ASN A 110 -31.48 -23.99 11.23
CA ASN A 110 -30.74 -25.23 11.00
C ASN A 110 -30.31 -25.30 9.54
N SER A 111 -29.07 -25.72 9.32
CA SER A 111 -28.49 -26.02 8.01
C SER A 111 -27.74 -27.35 8.09
N LYS A 112 -27.21 -27.83 6.96
CA LYS A 112 -26.42 -29.06 6.91
C LYS A 112 -25.21 -29.03 7.87
N ASN A 113 -24.62 -27.84 8.07
CA ASN A 113 -23.36 -27.69 8.81
C ASN A 113 -23.52 -27.00 10.17
N PHE A 114 -24.67 -26.38 10.45
CA PHE A 114 -24.89 -25.59 11.67
C PHE A 114 -26.31 -25.80 12.19
N LYS A 115 -26.44 -26.01 13.50
CA LYS A 115 -27.71 -25.96 14.22
C LYS A 115 -28.04 -24.51 14.58
N ARG A 116 -29.32 -24.21 14.75
CA ARG A 116 -29.79 -22.92 15.25
C ARG A 116 -29.12 -22.61 16.59
N GLY A 117 -28.49 -21.44 16.68
CA GLY A 117 -27.72 -21.01 17.85
C GLY A 117 -26.21 -21.19 17.71
N ASP A 118 -25.72 -22.03 16.78
CA ASP A 118 -24.29 -22.22 16.59
C ASP A 118 -23.62 -20.92 16.11
N ALA A 119 -22.40 -20.65 16.59
CA ALA A 119 -21.62 -19.48 16.17
C ALA A 119 -21.14 -19.65 14.73
N ILE A 120 -21.58 -18.76 13.84
CA ILE A 120 -21.16 -18.69 12.44
C ILE A 120 -20.33 -17.41 12.24
N THR A 121 -19.13 -17.55 11.69
CA THR A 121 -18.34 -16.41 11.23
C THR A 121 -18.82 -15.99 9.86
N GLU A 122 -19.10 -14.70 9.68
CA GLU A 122 -19.46 -14.15 8.37
C GLU A 122 -18.65 -12.90 8.01
N PRO A 123 -18.43 -12.62 6.72
CA PRO A 123 -17.72 -11.43 6.28
C PRO A 123 -18.57 -10.19 6.51
N VAL A 124 -17.93 -9.10 6.95
CA VAL A 124 -18.56 -7.80 7.18
C VAL A 124 -18.33 -6.89 5.98
N VAL A 125 -19.35 -6.09 5.64
CA VAL A 125 -19.21 -5.03 4.63
C VAL A 125 -18.44 -3.87 5.28
N VAL A 126 -17.34 -3.46 4.66
CA VAL A 126 -16.53 -2.34 5.16
C VAL A 126 -17.25 -1.03 4.91
N THR A 127 -17.77 -0.43 5.98
CA THR A 127 -18.25 0.95 6.01
C THR A 127 -17.16 1.86 6.57
N LYS A 128 -17.37 3.18 6.50
CA LYS A 128 -16.43 4.16 7.06
C LYS A 128 -16.24 4.00 8.56
N GLU A 129 -17.29 3.65 9.28
CA GLU A 129 -17.29 3.43 10.73
C GLU A 129 -16.53 2.14 11.08
N VAL A 130 -16.73 1.08 10.31
CA VAL A 130 -16.00 -0.19 10.48
C VAL A 130 -14.51 0.01 10.17
N TYR A 131 -14.19 0.75 9.11
CA TYR A 131 -12.79 1.07 8.80
C TYR A 131 -12.13 1.88 9.92
N ARG A 132 -12.82 2.94 10.39
CA ARG A 132 -12.36 3.76 11.52
C ARG A 132 -12.09 2.93 12.77
N SER A 133 -13.02 2.04 13.15
CA SER A 133 -12.82 1.21 14.35
C SER A 133 -11.63 0.27 14.20
N PHE A 134 -11.37 -0.27 13.00
CA PHE A 134 -10.18 -1.06 12.76
C PHE A 134 -8.89 -0.23 12.91
N LEU A 135 -8.87 1.02 12.45
CA LEU A 135 -7.71 1.91 12.67
C LEU A 135 -7.46 2.16 14.16
N VAL A 136 -8.51 2.55 14.89
CA VAL A 136 -8.42 2.95 16.31
C VAL A 136 -8.18 1.75 17.23
N ASP A 137 -8.89 0.64 17.03
CA ASP A 137 -8.90 -0.49 17.95
C ASP A 137 -7.86 -1.57 17.61
N LYS A 138 -7.36 -1.59 16.35
CA LYS A 138 -6.43 -2.62 15.87
C LYS A 138 -5.12 -2.05 15.37
N VAL A 139 -5.13 -1.20 14.35
CA VAL A 139 -3.92 -0.76 13.65
C VAL A 139 -3.04 0.09 14.57
N ILE A 140 -3.58 1.17 15.15
CA ILE A 140 -2.83 2.08 16.02
C ILE A 140 -2.27 1.34 17.25
N PRO A 141 -3.05 0.54 18.01
CA PRO A 141 -2.51 -0.24 19.11
C PRO A 141 -1.40 -1.21 18.68
N ALA A 142 -1.55 -1.85 17.52
CA ALA A 142 -0.52 -2.76 17.00
C ALA A 142 0.77 -2.03 16.62
N ILE A 143 0.67 -0.84 16.02
CA ILE A 143 1.82 0.03 15.77
C ILE A 143 2.49 0.35 17.11
N LYS A 144 1.75 0.86 18.09
CA LYS A 144 2.32 1.24 19.41
C LYS A 144 3.04 0.09 20.12
N SER A 145 2.54 -1.13 19.97
CA SER A 145 3.12 -2.33 20.58
C SER A 145 4.39 -2.83 19.87
N ARG A 146 4.37 -2.81 18.52
CA ARG A 146 5.39 -3.47 17.70
C ARG A 146 6.44 -2.52 17.13
N TRP A 147 6.20 -1.21 17.12
CA TRP A 147 7.08 -0.24 16.49
C TRP A 147 8.47 -0.22 17.14
N PRO A 148 9.56 -0.44 16.38
CA PRO A 148 10.92 -0.45 16.93
C PRO A 148 11.56 0.95 16.99
N GLY A 149 10.85 1.99 16.53
CA GLY A 149 11.33 3.38 16.54
C GLY A 149 10.97 4.15 17.82
N ARG A 150 11.49 5.37 17.95
CA ARG A 150 11.13 6.28 19.04
C ARG A 150 9.70 6.77 18.88
N ARG A 151 8.95 6.83 19.99
CA ARG A 151 7.57 7.35 20.04
C ARG A 151 7.46 8.81 19.63
N SER A 152 8.52 9.59 19.89
CA SER A 152 8.58 11.04 19.61
C SER A 152 8.76 11.40 18.14
N LYS A 153 9.00 10.42 17.26
CA LYS A 153 9.09 10.65 15.82
C LYS A 153 7.73 10.38 15.19
N THR A 154 7.35 11.23 14.24
CA THR A 154 6.14 11.05 13.47
C THR A 154 6.17 9.73 12.70
N ILE A 155 5.06 9.01 12.72
CA ILE A 155 4.83 7.77 11.99
C ILE A 155 3.70 8.03 11.01
N TRP A 156 3.96 7.87 9.72
CA TRP A 156 2.99 8.08 8.66
C TRP A 156 2.31 6.77 8.30
N VAL A 157 0.99 6.72 8.36
CA VAL A 157 0.17 5.58 7.95
C VAL A 157 -0.44 5.91 6.59
N GLN A 158 0.12 5.33 5.53
CA GLN A 158 -0.30 5.53 4.16
C GLN A 158 -1.51 4.64 3.84
N GLN A 159 -2.59 5.27 3.38
CA GLN A 159 -3.81 4.63 2.88
C GLN A 159 -4.15 5.12 1.48
N ASP A 160 -5.03 4.41 0.78
CA ASP A 160 -5.63 4.89 -0.47
C ASP A 160 -6.84 5.83 -0.22
N SER A 161 -7.44 6.33 -1.30
CA SER A 161 -8.61 7.22 -1.23
C SER A 161 -9.94 6.49 -1.50
N ALA A 162 -10.05 5.21 -1.12
CA ALA A 162 -11.29 4.45 -1.27
C ALA A 162 -12.43 5.08 -0.47
N ARG A 163 -13.67 4.91 -0.96
CA ARG A 163 -14.87 5.52 -0.35
C ARG A 163 -15.07 5.22 1.14
N PRO A 164 -14.77 4.01 1.65
CA PRO A 164 -14.87 3.72 3.08
C PRO A 164 -13.75 4.36 3.92
N HIS A 165 -12.71 4.92 3.33
CA HIS A 165 -11.61 5.46 4.11
C HIS A 165 -12.01 6.74 4.82
N VAL A 166 -11.42 6.94 5.99
CA VAL A 166 -11.56 8.18 6.75
C VAL A 166 -10.65 9.26 6.17
N ALA A 167 -10.98 10.52 6.44
CA ALA A 167 -10.10 11.61 6.06
C ALA A 167 -8.79 11.51 6.85
N VAL A 168 -7.71 12.07 6.31
CA VAL A 168 -6.37 12.01 6.95
C VAL A 168 -6.35 12.72 8.31
N ASP A 169 -7.27 13.64 8.53
CA ASP A 169 -7.48 14.43 9.73
C ASP A 169 -8.69 13.96 10.57
N ASP A 170 -9.17 12.73 10.37
CA ASP A 170 -10.28 12.16 11.14
C ASP A 170 -9.98 12.18 12.65
N ALA A 171 -10.75 12.98 13.39
CA ALA A 171 -10.46 13.32 14.78
C ALA A 171 -10.29 12.11 15.71
N PRO A 172 -11.13 11.05 15.65
CA PRO A 172 -10.92 9.82 16.42
C PRO A 172 -9.57 9.15 16.15
N VAL A 173 -9.15 9.09 14.88
CA VAL A 173 -7.89 8.45 14.48
C VAL A 173 -6.70 9.31 14.93
N LEU A 174 -6.77 10.63 14.75
CA LEU A 174 -5.74 11.56 15.25
C LEU A 174 -5.59 11.46 16.76
N ALA A 175 -6.69 11.48 17.52
CA ALA A 175 -6.67 11.38 18.97
C ALA A 175 -6.03 10.06 19.45
N ALA A 176 -6.40 8.93 18.82
CA ALA A 176 -5.79 7.64 19.11
C ALA A 176 -4.29 7.61 18.74
N GLY A 177 -3.91 8.22 17.61
CA GLY A 177 -2.54 8.28 17.13
C GLY A 177 -1.61 9.18 17.95
N GLN A 178 -2.18 10.19 18.62
CA GLN A 178 -1.45 11.18 19.43
C GLN A 178 -1.46 10.90 20.94
N SER A 179 -2.18 9.88 21.39
CA SER A 179 -2.17 9.51 22.81
C SER A 179 -0.82 8.91 23.23
N ASP A 180 -0.47 9.05 24.51
CA ASP A 180 0.71 8.44 25.14
C ASP A 180 2.06 8.89 24.57
N GLY A 181 2.12 10.13 24.06
CA GLY A 181 3.33 10.72 23.48
C GLY A 181 3.74 10.15 22.13
N TRP A 182 2.82 9.49 21.43
CA TRP A 182 2.97 9.09 20.04
C TRP A 182 2.58 10.21 19.09
N ASP A 183 3.07 10.16 17.85
CA ASP A 183 2.62 11.01 16.76
C ASP A 183 2.38 10.15 15.52
N ILE A 184 1.26 9.43 15.50
CA ILE A 184 0.85 8.60 14.36
C ILE A 184 -0.18 9.37 13.54
N ARG A 185 0.08 9.58 12.26
CA ARG A 185 -0.77 10.37 11.36
C ARG A 185 -1.08 9.60 10.09
N LEU A 186 -2.29 9.77 9.57
CA LEU A 186 -2.65 9.25 8.26
C LEU A 186 -2.06 10.13 7.15
N CYS A 187 -1.70 9.51 6.04
CA CYS A 187 -1.46 10.19 4.77
C CYS A 187 -2.15 9.44 3.64
N ALA A 188 -2.57 10.18 2.61
CA ALA A 188 -3.21 9.61 1.44
C ALA A 188 -2.19 9.46 0.31
N GLN A 189 -2.16 8.30 -0.32
CA GLN A 189 -1.47 8.13 -1.59
C GLN A 189 -2.30 8.73 -2.74
N PRO A 190 -1.67 9.05 -3.89
CA PRO A 190 -2.37 9.61 -5.04
C PRO A 190 -3.48 8.68 -5.56
N SER A 191 -4.50 9.27 -6.17
CA SER A 191 -5.59 8.49 -6.77
C SER A 191 -5.07 7.55 -7.87
N GLN A 192 -5.72 6.39 -8.01
CA GLN A 192 -5.40 5.38 -9.04
C GLN A 192 -3.92 4.91 -9.05
N SER A 193 -3.29 4.85 -7.87
CA SER A 193 -1.85 4.55 -7.73
C SER A 193 -1.55 3.32 -6.87
N PRO A 194 -2.09 2.13 -7.20
CA PRO A 194 -1.84 0.91 -6.41
C PRO A 194 -0.36 0.51 -6.40
N ASP A 195 0.40 0.90 -7.41
CA ASP A 195 1.84 0.70 -7.53
C ASP A 195 2.67 1.54 -6.55
N MET A 196 2.04 2.47 -5.82
CA MET A 196 2.65 3.26 -4.74
C MET A 196 2.47 2.64 -3.35
N ASN A 197 1.85 1.47 -3.25
CA ASN A 197 1.65 0.75 -2.00
C ASN A 197 2.36 -0.61 -2.06
N VAL A 198 3.23 -0.91 -1.09
CA VAL A 198 3.96 -2.19 -1.05
C VAL A 198 3.04 -3.41 -0.93
N LEU A 199 1.85 -3.22 -0.36
CA LEU A 199 0.86 -4.28 -0.19
C LEU A 199 0.35 -4.75 -1.55
N ASP A 200 -0.14 -3.83 -2.37
CA ASP A 200 -0.59 -4.08 -3.74
C ASP A 200 0.55 -4.46 -4.69
N LEU A 201 1.70 -3.81 -4.55
CA LEU A 201 2.84 -3.99 -5.45
C LEU A 201 3.41 -5.42 -5.41
N GLY A 202 3.28 -6.13 -4.29
CA GLY A 202 3.72 -7.52 -4.25
C GLY A 202 3.34 -8.32 -3.01
N LEU A 203 3.16 -7.69 -1.85
CA LEU A 203 2.98 -8.46 -0.61
C LEU A 203 1.70 -9.29 -0.62
N PHE A 204 0.60 -8.70 -1.06
CA PHE A 204 -0.67 -9.40 -1.13
C PHE A 204 -0.66 -10.58 -2.09
N ASN A 205 0.05 -10.46 -3.21
CA ASN A 205 0.22 -11.58 -4.15
C ASN A 205 1.04 -12.71 -3.52
N ALA A 206 2.05 -12.36 -2.71
CA ALA A 206 2.84 -13.35 -1.97
C ALA A 206 2.02 -14.07 -0.89
N ILE A 207 1.27 -13.33 -0.07
CA ILE A 207 0.35 -13.89 0.95
C ILE A 207 -0.67 -14.80 0.26
N GLN A 208 -1.28 -14.35 -0.83
CA GLN A 208 -2.27 -15.15 -1.56
C GLN A 208 -1.65 -16.43 -2.14
N SER A 209 -0.42 -16.38 -2.63
CA SER A 209 0.29 -17.58 -3.10
C SER A 209 0.46 -18.61 -2.00
N LEU A 210 0.94 -18.18 -0.82
CA LEU A 210 1.13 -19.06 0.35
C LEU A 210 -0.20 -19.59 0.90
N GLN A 211 -1.22 -18.75 1.00
CA GLN A 211 -2.55 -19.14 1.47
C GLN A 211 -3.12 -20.29 0.64
N HIS A 212 -2.93 -20.27 -0.70
CA HIS A 212 -3.41 -21.32 -1.59
C HIS A 212 -2.67 -22.65 -1.49
N HIS A 213 -1.57 -22.75 -0.71
CA HIS A 213 -0.96 -24.03 -0.35
C HIS A 213 -1.76 -24.77 0.72
N THR A 214 -2.65 -24.07 1.43
CA THR A 214 -3.55 -24.66 2.42
C THR A 214 -4.93 -24.84 1.80
N ALA A 215 -5.49 -26.05 1.88
CA ALA A 215 -6.87 -26.27 1.52
C ALA A 215 -7.79 -25.71 2.62
N SER A 216 -8.73 -24.87 2.23
CA SER A 216 -9.74 -24.29 3.13
C SER A 216 -11.13 -24.57 2.54
N TYR A 217 -12.09 -24.84 3.42
CA TYR A 217 -13.48 -25.16 3.08
C TYR A 217 -14.49 -24.29 3.86
N THR A 218 -14.03 -23.60 4.90
CA THR A 218 -14.85 -22.67 5.70
C THR A 218 -14.25 -21.26 5.73
N ILE A 219 -15.01 -20.30 6.27
CA ILE A 219 -14.53 -18.91 6.45
C ILE A 219 -13.43 -18.88 7.50
N GLU A 220 -13.61 -19.64 8.58
CA GLU A 220 -12.68 -19.78 9.68
C GLU A 220 -11.35 -20.36 9.20
N GLU A 221 -11.38 -21.43 8.41
CA GLU A 221 -10.18 -22.03 7.82
C GLU A 221 -9.49 -21.07 6.85
N LEU A 222 -10.25 -20.32 6.05
CA LEU A 222 -9.67 -19.29 5.18
C LEU A 222 -8.98 -18.20 6.01
N VAL A 223 -9.59 -17.77 7.12
CA VAL A 223 -9.01 -16.75 7.99
C VAL A 223 -7.71 -17.21 8.62
N LEU A 224 -7.69 -18.46 9.12
CA LEU A 224 -6.49 -19.07 9.66
C LEU A 224 -5.40 -19.22 8.58
N ALA A 225 -5.76 -19.64 7.37
CA ALA A 225 -4.82 -19.81 6.27
C ALA A 225 -4.19 -18.47 5.83
N VAL A 226 -4.96 -17.38 5.76
CA VAL A 226 -4.44 -16.04 5.44
C VAL A 226 -3.53 -15.54 6.57
N SER A 227 -3.95 -15.67 7.82
CA SER A 227 -3.17 -15.22 8.98
C SER A 227 -1.83 -15.98 9.06
N LYS A 228 -1.87 -17.30 8.88
CA LYS A 228 -0.66 -18.13 8.81
C LYS A 228 0.22 -17.74 7.63
N ALA A 229 -0.34 -17.53 6.44
CA ALA A 229 0.43 -17.10 5.28
C ALA A 229 1.11 -15.73 5.49
N TYR A 230 0.47 -14.81 6.21
CA TYR A 230 1.07 -13.54 6.61
C TYR A 230 2.24 -13.76 7.58
N ASP A 231 2.07 -14.60 8.61
CA ASP A 231 3.09 -14.89 9.61
C ASP A 231 4.29 -15.65 9.03
N ASP A 232 4.05 -16.62 8.14
CA ASP A 232 5.07 -17.45 7.49
C ASP A 232 5.85 -16.71 6.38
N LEU A 233 5.36 -15.55 5.92
CA LEU A 233 6.00 -14.81 4.83
C LEU A 233 7.41 -14.35 5.21
N ASP A 234 8.41 -14.69 4.39
CA ASP A 234 9.79 -14.25 4.63
C ASP A 234 9.89 -12.72 4.62
N PRO A 235 10.43 -12.09 5.69
CA PRO A 235 10.63 -10.63 5.75
C PRO A 235 11.43 -10.06 4.58
N LEU A 236 12.30 -10.86 3.94
CA LEU A 236 13.03 -10.46 2.74
C LEU A 236 12.12 -10.16 1.56
N VAL A 237 10.93 -10.78 1.48
CA VAL A 237 9.94 -10.46 0.44
C VAL A 237 9.48 -9.02 0.60
N LEU A 238 9.23 -8.58 1.84
CA LEU A 238 8.79 -7.24 2.16
C LEU A 238 9.90 -6.21 1.90
N ASP A 239 11.15 -6.49 2.29
CA ASP A 239 12.26 -5.55 2.00
C ASP A 239 12.51 -5.43 0.48
N LYS A 240 12.39 -6.54 -0.27
CA LYS A 240 12.45 -6.53 -1.74
C LYS A 240 11.31 -5.73 -2.37
N THR A 241 10.11 -5.71 -1.80
CA THR A 241 9.00 -4.90 -2.33
C THR A 241 9.20 -3.42 -2.05
N PHE A 242 9.75 -3.02 -0.89
CA PHE A 242 10.15 -1.64 -0.64
C PHE A 242 11.22 -1.14 -1.62
N MET A 243 12.22 -1.96 -1.94
CA MET A 243 13.20 -1.60 -2.97
C MET A 243 12.55 -1.45 -4.36
N THR A 244 11.57 -2.31 -4.69
CA THR A 244 10.81 -2.15 -5.94
C THR A 244 9.96 -0.89 -5.93
N LEU A 245 9.37 -0.51 -4.80
CA LEU A 245 8.62 0.74 -4.68
C LEU A 245 9.51 1.95 -5.03
N GLN A 246 10.72 2.03 -4.47
CA GLN A 246 11.67 3.11 -4.83
C GLN A 246 12.00 3.12 -6.33
N LYS A 247 12.14 1.95 -6.96
CA LYS A 247 12.36 1.85 -8.42
C LYS A 247 11.13 2.16 -9.26
N VAL A 248 9.93 1.88 -8.76
CA VAL A 248 8.67 2.29 -9.39
C VAL A 248 8.51 3.80 -9.32
N MET A 249 8.83 4.42 -8.19
CA MET A 249 8.88 5.87 -8.04
C MET A 249 9.84 6.52 -9.04
N GLU A 250 11.01 5.92 -9.28
CA GLU A 250 11.93 6.35 -10.34
C GLU A 250 11.29 6.27 -11.74
N CYS A 251 10.57 5.18 -12.04
CA CYS A 251 9.83 5.06 -13.30
C CYS A 251 8.72 6.11 -13.47
N VAL A 252 8.02 6.48 -12.38
CA VAL A 252 7.02 7.55 -12.44
C VAL A 252 7.63 8.88 -12.80
N LEU A 253 8.80 9.20 -12.26
CA LEU A 253 9.52 10.41 -12.62
C LEU A 253 9.93 10.38 -14.10
N LYS A 254 10.51 9.26 -14.57
CA LYS A 254 10.91 9.07 -15.98
C LYS A 254 9.74 9.16 -16.97
N MET A 255 8.54 8.76 -16.54
CA MET A 255 7.34 8.71 -17.37
C MET A 255 6.37 9.87 -17.08
N ASP A 256 6.85 10.95 -16.47
CA ASP A 256 6.07 12.18 -16.21
C ASP A 256 4.72 11.89 -15.51
N GLY A 257 4.77 11.09 -14.45
CA GLY A 257 3.60 10.75 -13.64
C GLY A 257 2.77 9.58 -14.17
N ASP A 258 3.02 9.10 -15.39
CA ASP A 258 2.25 8.01 -16.00
C ASP A 258 2.56 6.64 -15.36
N ASN A 259 1.78 5.62 -15.69
CA ASN A 259 1.96 4.24 -15.23
C ASN A 259 2.29 3.26 -16.37
N VAL A 260 2.65 3.78 -17.55
CA VAL A 260 3.02 2.99 -18.74
C VAL A 260 4.48 2.53 -18.64
N TYR A 261 4.80 1.75 -17.62
CA TYR A 261 6.09 1.11 -17.46
C TYR A 261 5.94 -0.33 -16.97
N LYS A 262 7.00 -1.12 -17.18
CA LYS A 262 7.12 -2.44 -16.58
C LYS A 262 7.75 -2.31 -15.19
N ILE A 263 7.33 -3.16 -14.26
CA ILE A 263 7.92 -3.19 -12.93
C ILE A 263 9.42 -3.54 -13.06
N PRO A 264 10.33 -2.69 -12.56
CA PRO A 264 11.77 -2.91 -12.69
C PRO A 264 12.25 -4.08 -11.82
N HIS A 265 13.04 -4.99 -12.42
CA HIS A 265 13.41 -6.25 -11.78
C HIS A 265 14.64 -6.18 -10.85
N ALA A 266 15.48 -5.14 -10.96
CA ALA A 266 16.58 -4.75 -10.05
C ALA A 266 17.54 -5.84 -9.48
N ASN A 267 17.49 -7.09 -9.96
CA ASN A 267 18.34 -8.22 -9.56
C ASN A 267 18.54 -8.36 -8.04
N LYS A 268 17.47 -8.17 -7.27
CA LYS A 268 17.49 -8.04 -5.80
C LYS A 268 18.13 -9.24 -5.09
N ASP A 269 17.95 -10.44 -5.62
CA ASP A 269 18.57 -11.66 -5.08
C ASP A 269 20.09 -11.67 -5.22
N LYS A 270 20.62 -11.10 -6.30
CA LYS A 270 22.06 -10.94 -6.50
C LYS A 270 22.64 -9.91 -5.53
N LEU A 271 21.91 -8.82 -5.27
CA LEU A 271 22.32 -7.80 -4.31
C LEU A 271 22.39 -8.35 -2.89
N LEU A 272 21.39 -9.14 -2.47
CA LEU A 272 21.36 -9.78 -1.15
C LEU A 272 22.56 -10.70 -0.89
N LYS A 273 23.11 -11.34 -1.93
CA LYS A 273 24.32 -12.16 -1.81
C LYS A 273 25.57 -11.33 -1.47
N ASN A 274 25.56 -10.05 -1.82
CA ASN A 274 26.67 -9.12 -1.58
C ASN A 274 26.50 -8.31 -0.29
N GLY A 275 25.38 -8.45 0.41
CA GLY A 275 25.08 -7.77 1.66
C GLY A 275 23.61 -7.36 1.79
N PRO A 276 23.22 -6.69 2.89
CA PRO A 276 21.87 -6.16 3.07
C PRO A 276 21.48 -5.19 1.95
N LEU A 277 20.19 -5.15 1.59
CA LEU A 277 19.71 -4.19 0.60
C LEU A 277 19.88 -2.76 1.11
N CYS A 278 20.24 -1.85 0.19
CA CYS A 278 20.38 -0.45 0.54
C CYS A 278 19.03 0.15 0.94
N GLN A 279 18.98 0.82 2.10
CA GLN A 279 17.78 1.53 2.55
C GLN A 279 17.49 2.75 1.69
N ARG A 280 18.55 3.43 1.23
CA ARG A 280 18.50 4.65 0.43
C ARG A 280 19.14 4.37 -0.91
N VAL A 281 18.37 3.85 -1.85
CA VAL A 281 18.84 3.69 -3.22
C VAL A 281 19.13 5.09 -3.78
N GLN A 282 20.27 5.26 -4.43
CA GLN A 282 20.59 6.50 -5.13
C GLN A 282 19.57 6.70 -6.26
N CYS A 283 19.02 7.92 -6.37
CA CYS A 283 18.20 8.28 -7.50
C CYS A 283 19.13 8.46 -8.71
N ASP A 284 18.72 7.91 -9.85
CA ASP A 284 19.48 7.97 -11.08
C ASP A 284 19.67 9.43 -11.54
N GLU A 285 20.90 9.84 -11.83
CA GLU A 285 21.26 11.26 -12.08
C GLU A 285 20.51 11.83 -13.28
N GLU A 286 20.31 11.04 -14.33
CA GLU A 286 19.50 11.43 -15.50
C GLU A 286 18.04 11.69 -15.13
N THR A 287 17.51 10.95 -14.15
CA THR A 287 16.14 11.16 -13.64
C THR A 287 16.03 12.46 -12.89
N TYR A 288 17.03 12.78 -12.06
CA TYR A 288 17.06 14.05 -11.32
C TYR A 288 17.26 15.25 -12.26
N ALA A 289 18.20 15.16 -13.19
CA ALA A 289 18.44 16.21 -14.18
C ALA A 289 17.20 16.47 -15.05
N ALA A 290 16.47 15.43 -15.44
CA ALA A 290 15.20 15.58 -16.16
C ALA A 290 14.13 16.29 -15.31
N ILE A 291 14.12 16.06 -13.99
CA ILE A 291 13.19 16.74 -13.07
C ILE A 291 13.53 18.21 -12.91
N GLU A 292 14.80 18.55 -12.68
CA GLU A 292 15.24 19.95 -12.61
C GLU A 292 14.93 20.67 -13.93
N ALA A 293 15.23 20.06 -15.07
CA ALA A 293 14.91 20.64 -16.38
C ALA A 293 13.39 20.80 -16.62
N MET A 294 12.57 19.88 -16.13
CA MET A 294 11.10 20.02 -16.18
C MET A 294 10.60 21.13 -15.26
N GLU A 295 11.17 21.28 -14.05
CA GLU A 295 10.81 22.33 -13.11
C GLU A 295 11.20 23.71 -13.65
N GLU A 296 12.41 23.87 -14.17
CA GLU A 296 12.83 25.10 -14.85
C GLU A 296 11.89 25.46 -15.99
N ARG A 297 11.40 24.46 -16.75
CA ARG A 297 10.46 24.67 -17.84
C ARG A 297 9.07 25.06 -17.36
N ILE A 298 8.58 24.48 -16.26
CA ILE A 298 7.30 24.84 -15.66
C ILE A 298 7.37 26.25 -15.07
N ASP A 299 8.43 26.57 -14.33
CA ASP A 299 8.66 27.91 -13.76
C ASP A 299 8.77 28.96 -14.87
N PHE A 300 9.46 28.63 -15.97
CA PHE A 300 9.51 29.47 -17.15
C PHE A 300 8.12 29.71 -17.76
N VAL A 301 7.32 28.66 -17.95
CA VAL A 301 5.95 28.80 -18.49
C VAL A 301 5.07 29.64 -17.56
N GLN A 302 5.11 29.41 -16.24
CA GLN A 302 4.37 30.21 -15.27
C GLN A 302 4.82 31.67 -15.27
N SER A 303 6.12 31.93 -15.39
CA SER A 303 6.64 33.29 -15.52
C SER A 303 6.14 33.97 -16.80
N VAL A 304 6.09 33.25 -17.92
CA VAL A 304 5.55 33.76 -19.18
C VAL A 304 4.05 34.05 -19.05
N ASP A 305 3.28 33.16 -18.46
CA ASP A 305 1.83 33.34 -18.23
C ASP A 305 1.55 34.55 -17.33
N ASN A 306 2.34 34.73 -16.27
CA ASN A 306 2.25 35.90 -15.39
C ASN A 306 2.54 37.21 -16.14
N VAL A 307 3.55 37.21 -17.02
CA VAL A 307 3.86 38.37 -17.87
C VAL A 307 2.71 38.64 -18.85
N ILE A 308 2.15 37.62 -19.49
CA ILE A 308 1.01 37.76 -20.39
C ILE A 308 -0.21 38.35 -19.67
N GLN A 309 -0.54 37.85 -18.47
CA GLN A 309 -1.63 38.37 -17.65
C GLN A 309 -1.39 39.83 -17.24
N GLN A 310 -0.16 40.18 -16.86
CA GLN A 310 0.19 41.57 -16.58
C GLN A 310 -0.06 42.45 -17.81
N PHE A 311 0.46 42.08 -18.99
CA PHE A 311 0.24 42.84 -20.22
C PHE A 311 -1.24 43.00 -20.58
N GLN A 312 -2.05 41.94 -20.44
CA GLN A 312 -3.49 42.00 -20.68
C GLN A 312 -4.19 42.96 -19.73
N SER A 313 -3.85 42.93 -18.44
CA SER A 313 -4.39 43.85 -17.44
C SER A 313 -4.02 45.32 -17.72
N THR A 314 -2.82 45.59 -18.23
CA THR A 314 -2.41 46.96 -18.60
C THR A 314 -3.16 47.47 -19.83
N CYS A 315 -3.48 46.60 -20.79
CA CYS A 315 -4.25 46.95 -21.98
C CYS A 315 -5.72 47.25 -21.66
N GLU A 316 -6.37 46.47 -20.78
CA GLU A 316 -7.76 46.70 -20.38
C GLU A 316 -7.97 48.01 -19.59
N ILE A 317 -6.96 48.47 -18.86
CA ILE A 317 -6.97 49.78 -18.19
C ILE A 317 -6.94 50.94 -19.20
N HIS A 318 -6.35 50.73 -20.38
CA HIS A 318 -6.26 51.77 -21.40
C HIS A 318 -7.55 51.90 -22.23
N ASP A 319 -8.24 50.80 -22.50
CA ASP A 319 -9.53 50.80 -23.22
C ASP A 319 -10.72 51.29 -22.37
N SER A 320 -10.58 51.35 -21.03
CA SER A 320 -11.62 51.87 -20.11
C SER A 320 -11.47 53.36 -19.77
N MET A 321 -10.45 54.05 -20.32
CA MET A 321 -10.21 55.48 -20.14
C MET A 321 -10.49 56.33 -21.40
N ILE A 322 -11.21 55.78 -22.38
CA ILE A 322 -11.69 56.48 -23.59
C ILE A 322 -13.22 56.54 -23.56
#